data_AF-A0A0M4MIA6-F1
#
_entry.id   AF-A0A0M4MIA6-F1
#
_cell.length_a   1.000
_cell.length_b   1.000
_cell.length_c   1.000
_cell.angle_alpha   90.00
_cell.angle_beta   90.00
_cell.angle_gamma   90.00
#
_symmetry.space_group_name_H-M   'P 1'
#
loop_
_entity.id
_entity.type
_entity.pdbx_description
1 polymer ?
#
loop_
_entity_poly.entity_id
_entity_poly.type
_entity_poly.pdbx_seq_one_letter_code
_entity_poly.pdbx_strand_id
1 'polypeptide(L)'
;MVKGVIAGFHKASMDRTVAAVVFTAVGSNAFCTGGNTKEYAEYYSMTTEYGYYMDLFNGMVDAILNCKKPVICRVNGMRVAG
;
A
#
# COMPACT_ATOMS: atom_id res chain seq x y z
N MET A 1 4.60 0.57 6.97
CA MET A 1 4.22 -0.20 5.76
C MET A 1 3.95 0.74 4.59
N VAL A 2 2.93 1.60 4.66
CA VAL A 2 2.54 2.59 3.62
C VAL A 2 3.68 3.43 3.04
N LYS A 3 4.50 4.08 3.88
CA LYS A 3 5.62 4.92 3.42
C LYS A 3 6.64 4.18 2.54
N GLY A 4 6.87 2.90 2.81
CA GLY A 4 7.78 2.07 2.02
C GLY A 4 7.21 1.76 0.63
N VAL A 5 5.90 1.54 0.54
CA VAL A 5 5.21 1.37 -0.74
C VAL A 5 5.30 2.65 -1.59
N ILE A 6 5.02 3.81 -0.99
CA ILE A 6 5.18 5.12 -1.65
C ILE A 6 6.59 5.28 -2.23
N ALA A 7 7.62 5.13 -1.40
CA ALA A 7 9.01 5.28 -1.83
C ALA A 7 9.40 4.26 -2.91
N GLY A 8 8.96 3.01 -2.79
CA GLY A 8 9.24 1.94 -3.75
C GLY A 8 8.64 2.22 -5.12
N PHE A 9 7.37 2.64 -5.17
CA PHE A 9 6.69 2.97 -6.42
C PHE A 9 7.25 4.22 -7.08
N HIS A 10 7.60 5.27 -6.32
CA HIS A 10 8.29 6.44 -6.89
C HIS A 10 9.64 6.07 -7.51
N LYS A 11 10.45 5.27 -6.80
CA LYS A 11 11.75 4.81 -7.30
C LYS A 11 11.59 4.00 -8.60
N ALA A 12 10.73 2.99 -8.60
CA ALA A 12 10.51 2.13 -9.77
C ALA A 12 9.94 2.91 -10.96
N SER A 13 9.05 3.87 -10.69
CA SER A 13 8.46 4.75 -11.71
C SER A 13 9.52 5.55 -12.47
N MET A 14 10.54 6.06 -11.76
CA MET A 14 11.61 6.90 -12.33
C MET A 14 12.80 6.12 -12.88
N ASP A 15 12.92 4.83 -12.57
CA ASP A 15 14.02 4.00 -13.03
C ASP A 15 13.82 3.56 -14.48
N ARG A 16 14.72 3.96 -15.38
CA ARG A 16 14.66 3.61 -16.81
C ARG A 16 14.98 2.14 -17.08
N THR A 17 15.66 1.46 -16.16
CA THR A 17 16.01 0.04 -16.29
C THR A 17 14.86 -0.89 -15.89
N VAL A 18 13.88 -0.38 -15.15
CA VAL A 18 12.69 -1.14 -14.73
C VAL A 18 11.66 -1.18 -15.86
N ALA A 19 11.24 -2.38 -16.23
CA ALA A 19 10.21 -2.61 -17.25
C ALA A 19 8.79 -2.73 -16.66
N ALA A 20 8.65 -3.26 -15.45
CA ALA A 20 7.37 -3.46 -14.76
C ALA A 20 7.59 -3.57 -13.24
N VAL A 21 6.53 -3.39 -12.46
CA VAL A 21 6.52 -3.56 -11.00
C VAL A 21 5.59 -4.71 -10.64
N VAL A 22 6.08 -5.68 -9.88
CA VAL A 22 5.26 -6.75 -9.29
C VAL A 22 5.09 -6.46 -7.80
N PHE A 23 3.86 -6.23 -7.36
CA PHE A 23 3.53 -5.99 -5.97
C PHE A 23 2.89 -7.24 -5.34
N THR A 24 3.48 -7.73 -4.25
CA THR A 24 3.11 -8.97 -3.56
C THR A 24 3.43 -8.87 -2.07
N ALA A 25 2.88 -9.76 -1.26
CA ALA A 25 3.21 -9.85 0.17
C ALA A 25 4.24 -10.94 0.46
N VAL A 26 4.81 -10.91 1.66
CA VAL A 26 5.67 -11.98 2.17
C VAL A 26 4.80 -13.13 2.68
N GLY A 27 5.25 -14.38 2.47
CA GLY A 27 4.53 -15.58 2.89
C GLY A 27 3.48 -16.05 1.88
N SER A 28 2.53 -16.87 2.33
CA SER A 28 1.53 -17.53 1.48
C SER A 28 0.08 -17.50 2.02
N ASN A 29 -0.13 -16.94 3.21
CA ASN A 29 -1.44 -16.99 3.87
C ASN A 29 -2.31 -15.78 3.50
N ALA A 30 -1.73 -14.59 3.47
CA ALA A 30 -2.43 -13.35 3.16
C ALA A 30 -1.55 -12.42 2.33
N PHE A 31 -2.16 -11.79 1.32
CA PHE A 31 -1.65 -10.59 0.68
C PHE A 31 -1.88 -9.37 1.61
N CYS A 32 -3.12 -9.19 2.06
CA CYS A 32 -3.49 -8.21 3.07
C CYS A 32 -4.76 -8.68 3.81
N THR A 33 -4.85 -8.36 5.10
CA THR A 33 -6.04 -8.67 5.93
C THR A 33 -6.97 -7.46 6.10
N GLY A 34 -6.73 -6.40 5.35
CA GLY A 34 -7.44 -5.12 5.49
C GLY A 34 -6.92 -4.27 6.66
N GLY A 35 -7.71 -3.26 7.00
CA GLY A 35 -7.40 -2.33 8.08
C GLY A 35 -7.43 -2.97 9.46
N ASN A 36 -6.57 -2.50 10.37
CA ASN A 36 -6.52 -2.97 11.76
C ASN A 36 -7.73 -2.43 12.55
N THR A 37 -8.84 -3.17 12.55
CA THR A 37 -10.12 -2.72 13.13
C THR A 37 -10.03 -2.40 14.63
N LYS A 38 -9.15 -3.09 15.38
CA LYS A 38 -8.93 -2.81 16.80
C LYS A 38 -8.30 -1.43 16.99
N GLU A 39 -7.22 -1.15 16.26
CA GLU A 39 -6.55 0.16 16.30
C GLU A 39 -7.44 1.29 15.79
N TYR A 40 -8.31 1.00 14.80
CA TYR A 40 -9.35 1.95 14.40
C TYR A 40 -10.26 2.33 15.55
N ALA A 41 -10.83 1.34 16.24
CA ALA A 41 -11.76 1.57 17.34
C ALA A 41 -11.11 2.22 18.57
N GLU A 42 -9.88 1.83 18.91
CA GLU A 42 -9.22 2.23 20.15
C GLU A 42 -8.41 3.53 20.04
N TYR A 43 -7.94 3.90 18.84
CA TYR A 43 -7.04 5.04 18.64
C TYR A 43 -7.52 6.00 17.56
N TYR A 44 -7.73 5.53 16.33
CA TYR A 44 -7.99 6.43 15.21
C TYR A 44 -9.35 7.12 15.31
N SER A 45 -10.40 6.44 15.74
CA SER A 45 -11.74 7.04 15.89
C SER A 45 -11.84 8.09 16.99
N MET A 46 -10.84 8.17 17.87
CA MET A 46 -10.83 9.06 19.04
C MET A 46 -9.86 10.24 18.88
N THR A 47 -9.16 10.33 17.74
CA THR A 47 -8.05 11.27 17.53
C THR A 47 -8.05 11.86 16.11
N THR A 48 -7.27 12.93 15.89
CA THR A 48 -7.04 13.49 14.54
C THR A 48 -6.09 12.65 13.69
N GLU A 49 -5.47 11.63 14.28
CA GLU A 49 -4.47 10.76 13.64
C GLU A 49 -5.05 9.98 12.47
N TYR A 50 -6.36 9.74 12.46
CA TYR A 50 -7.02 9.14 11.30
C TYR A 50 -6.81 9.97 10.03
N GLY A 51 -6.85 11.30 10.12
CA GLY A 51 -6.61 12.19 9.00
C GLY A 51 -5.18 12.08 8.46
N TYR A 52 -4.18 12.09 9.35
CA TYR A 52 -2.78 11.93 8.96
C TYR A 52 -2.49 10.54 8.39
N TYR A 53 -3.12 9.50 8.94
CA TYR A 53 -3.06 8.16 8.37
C TYR A 53 -3.66 8.11 6.97
N MET A 54 -4.83 8.74 6.77
CA MET A 54 -5.51 8.76 5.48
C MET A 54 -4.74 9.53 4.42
N ASP A 55 -4.04 10.60 4.79
CA ASP A 55 -3.11 11.31 3.89
C ASP A 55 -2.03 10.37 3.35
N LEU A 56 -1.37 9.61 4.25
CA LEU A 56 -0.38 8.62 3.86
C LEU A 56 -0.98 7.48 3.04
N PHE A 57 -2.14 6.95 3.44
CA PHE A 57 -2.81 5.87 2.74
C PHE A 57 -3.19 6.28 1.31
N ASN A 58 -3.76 7.46 1.12
CA ASN A 58 -4.06 8.00 -0.20
C ASN A 58 -2.80 8.21 -1.02
N GLY A 59 -1.72 8.74 -0.41
CA GLY A 59 -0.42 8.86 -1.07
C GLY A 59 0.15 7.53 -1.55
N MET A 60 -0.14 6.42 -0.85
CA MET A 60 0.19 5.06 -1.30
C MET A 60 -0.56 4.69 -2.58
N VAL A 61 -1.88 4.88 -2.58
CA VAL A 61 -2.76 4.57 -3.70
C VAL A 61 -2.33 5.39 -4.91
N ASP A 62 -2.07 6.68 -4.72
CA ASP A 62 -1.58 7.57 -5.76
C ASP A 62 -0.23 7.14 -6.32
N ALA A 63 0.72 6.70 -5.47
CA ALA A 63 2.01 6.21 -5.93
C ALA A 63 1.88 4.95 -6.80
N ILE A 64 0.95 4.06 -6.46
CA ILE A 64 0.64 2.86 -7.26
C ILE A 64 -0.02 3.25 -8.58
N LEU A 65 -1.09 4.04 -8.54
CA LEU A 65 -1.88 4.41 -9.73
C LEU A 65 -1.09 5.27 -10.72
N ASN A 66 -0.24 6.17 -10.22
CA ASN A 66 0.53 7.09 -11.06
C ASN A 66 1.90 6.52 -11.50
N CYS A 67 2.22 5.28 -11.13
CA CYS A 67 3.45 4.62 -11.55
C CYS A 67 3.55 4.60 -13.09
N LYS A 68 4.70 5.03 -13.63
CA LYS A 68 4.91 5.09 -15.10
C LYS A 68 5.28 3.74 -15.71
N LYS A 69 5.23 2.67 -14.92
CA LYS A 69 5.54 1.30 -15.34
C LYS A 69 4.28 0.45 -15.18
N PRO A 70 4.07 -0.59 -16.02
CA PRO A 70 3.03 -1.58 -15.78
C PRO A 70 3.14 -2.15 -14.36
N VAL A 71 2.03 -2.11 -13.61
CA VAL A 71 1.94 -2.62 -12.24
C VAL A 71 1.13 -3.90 -12.22
N ILE A 72 1.71 -4.97 -11.69
CA ILE A 72 1.07 -6.27 -11.53
C ILE A 72 0.83 -6.52 -10.04
N CYS A 73 -0.43 -6.67 -9.65
CA CYS A 73 -0.79 -7.13 -8.31
C CYS A 73 -0.75 -8.66 -8.28
N ARG A 74 0.33 -9.23 -7.75
CA ARG A 74 0.46 -10.68 -7.56
C ARG A 74 -0.09 -11.04 -6.18
N VAL A 75 -1.38 -11.41 -6.15
CA VAL A 75 -2.05 -11.89 -4.94
C VAL A 75 -1.53 -13.29 -4.59
N ASN A 76 -1.02 -13.46 -3.37
CA ASN A 76 -0.39 -14.69 -2.86
C ASN A 76 -1.12 -15.31 -1.66
N GLY A 77 -2.35 -14.87 -1.39
CA GLY A 77 -3.18 -15.32 -0.27
C GLY A 77 -4.42 -14.46 -0.10
N MET A 78 -5.07 -14.52 1.06
CA MET A 78 -6.23 -13.68 1.42
C MET A 78 -5.96 -12.19 1.13
N ARG A 79 -6.92 -11.51 0.50
CA ARG A 79 -6.88 -10.08 0.17
C ARG A 79 -8.22 -9.44 0.49
N VAL A 80 -8.28 -8.62 1.53
CA VAL A 80 -9.54 -8.05 2.04
C VAL A 80 -9.41 -6.53 2.18
N ALA A 81 -10.33 -5.79 1.54
CA ALA A 81 -10.34 -4.33 1.52
C ALA A 81 -8.94 -3.73 1.20
N GLY A 82 -8.68 -2.48 1.60
CA GLY A 82 -7.35 -1.87 1.65
C GLY A 82 -6.60 -1.82 0.32
#